data_AF-A0A2V8GQF0-F1
#
_entry.id   AF-A0A2V8GQF0-F1
#
_cell.length_a   1.000
_cell.length_b   1.000
_cell.length_c   1.000
_cell.angle_alpha   90.00
_cell.angle_beta   90.00
_cell.angle_gamma   90.00
#
_symmetry.space_group_name_H-M   'P 1'
#
loop_
_entity.id
_entity.type
_entity.pdbx_description
1 polymer ?
#
loop_
_entity_poly.entity_id
_entity_poly.type
_entity_poly.pdbx_seq_one_letter_code
_entity_poly.pdbx_strand_id
1 'polypeptide(L)' 'MKIHLINPSDVSFGIGVITPRWLYVLAEATPRSFGDPVIVDETLETLVPETIAPGDIVGIGIHTGNALR' A
#
# COMPACT_ATOMS: atom_id res chain seq x y z
N MET A 1 -3.17 -13.37 10.27
CA MET A 1 -3.46 -11.94 10.17
C MET A 1 -2.18 -11.23 9.81
N LYS A 2 -2.14 -10.67 8.61
CA LYS A 2 -1.14 -9.74 8.11
C LYS A 2 -1.78 -8.36 7.93
N ILE A 3 -0.95 -7.32 7.92
CA ILE A 3 -1.36 -5.97 7.56
C ILE A 3 -0.80 -5.70 6.16
N HIS A 4 -1.68 -5.45 5.19
CA HIS A 4 -1.32 -5.07 3.83
C HIS A 4 -1.53 -3.56 3.67
N LEU A 5 -0.50 -2.84 3.21
CA LEU A 5 -0.55 -1.40 2.95
C LEU A 5 -0.37 -1.17 1.45
N ILE A 6 -1.41 -0.70 0.79
CA ILE A 6 -1.52 -0.69 -0.68
C ILE A 6 -1.66 0.74 -1.19
N ASN A 7 -0.76 1.16 -2.07
CA ASN A 7 -0.90 2.35 -2.89
C ASN A 7 -1.35 1.94 -4.30
N PRO A 8 -2.64 2.08 -4.66
CA PRO A 8 -3.18 1.62 -5.94
C PRO A 8 -2.98 2.64 -7.08
N SER A 9 -1.96 3.50 -6.97
CA SER A 9 -1.74 4.56 -7.96
C SER A 9 -1.02 4.00 -9.17
N ASP A 10 -1.56 4.31 -10.35
CA ASP A 10 -0.95 4.06 -11.66
C ASP A 10 -0.19 5.30 -12.19
N VAL A 11 -0.30 6.43 -11.49
CA VAL A 11 0.29 7.70 -11.89
C VAL A 11 1.73 7.83 -11.39
N SER A 12 2.66 7.87 -12.33
CA SER A 12 4.00 8.44 -12.15
C SER A 12 4.02 9.90 -12.66
N PHE A 13 4.64 10.81 -11.91
CA PHE A 13 4.81 12.21 -12.36
C PHE A 13 6.07 12.30 -13.23
N GLY A 14 5.93 12.00 -14.53
CA GLY A 14 7.03 12.04 -15.48
C GLY A 14 8.06 10.93 -15.21
N ILE A 15 9.32 11.30 -14.96
CA ILE A 15 10.40 10.34 -14.61
C ILE A 15 10.49 10.03 -13.10
N GLY A 16 9.63 10.64 -12.28
CA GLY A 16 9.66 10.51 -10.83
C GLY A 16 8.36 9.92 -10.27
N VAL A 17 8.49 9.01 -9.30
CA VAL A 17 7.37 8.54 -8.49
C VAL A 17 7.21 9.50 -7.32
N ILE A 18 5.99 9.98 -7.05
CA ILE A 18 5.69 10.57 -5.75
C ILE A 18 5.59 9.42 -4.77
N THR A 19 6.68 9.14 -4.06
CA THR A 19 6.72 8.07 -3.07
C THR A 19 5.57 8.26 -2.07
N PRO A 20 4.69 7.26 -1.87
CA PRO A 20 3.55 7.36 -0.97
C PRO A 20 4.04 7.28 0.48
N ARG A 21 4.48 8.41 1.04
CA ARG A 21 5.10 8.50 2.37
C ARG A 21 4.27 7.82 3.48
N TRP A 22 2.94 7.92 3.40
CA TRP A 22 2.03 7.32 4.39
C TRP A 22 2.27 5.82 4.55
N LEU A 23 2.64 5.15 3.46
CA LEU A 23 2.83 3.70 3.40
C LEU A 23 3.99 3.28 4.31
N TYR A 24 5.15 3.94 4.17
CA TYR A 24 6.32 3.70 5.00
C TYR A 24 6.16 4.18 6.45
N VAL A 25 5.43 5.29 6.64
CA VAL A 25 5.14 5.81 8.00
C VAL A 25 4.25 4.83 8.76
N LEU A 26 3.20 4.30 8.14
CA LEU A 26 2.34 3.30 8.78
C LEU A 26 3.05 1.96 8.94
N ALA A 27 3.91 1.58 8.00
CA ALA A 27 4.70 0.37 8.14
C ALA A 27 5.57 0.41 9.40
N GLU A 28 6.30 1.50 9.62
CA GLU A 28 7.15 1.68 10.80
C GLU A 28 6.33 1.91 12.08
N ALA A 29 5.20 2.61 11.99
CA ALA A 29 4.32 2.84 13.14
C ALA A 29 3.53 1.59 13.56
N THR A 30 3.51 0.52 12.75
CA THR A 30 2.80 -0.71 13.07
C THR A 30 3.52 -1.46 14.20
N PRO A 31 2.85 -1.71 15.34
CA PRO A 31 3.48 -2.44 16.43
C PRO A 31 3.90 -3.85 15.99
N ARG A 32 5.10 -4.28 16.41
CA ARG A 32 5.65 -5.62 16.09
C ARG A 32 4.77 -6.79 16.50
N SER A 33 3.86 -6.61 17.46
CA SER A 33 2.85 -7.61 17.84
C SER A 33 1.92 -8.01 16.69
N PHE A 34 1.83 -7.19 15.65
CA PHE A 34 1.05 -7.47 14.44
C PHE A 34 1.89 -8.00 13.27
N GLY A 35 3.19 -8.23 13.48
CA GLY A 35 4.14 -8.60 12.43
C GLY A 35 4.55 -7.42 11.56
N ASP A 36 5.41 -7.70 10.58
CA ASP A 36 5.86 -6.70 9.60
C ASP A 36 4.79 -6.52 8.51
N PRO A 37 4.37 -5.28 8.20
CA PRO A 37 3.40 -5.03 7.13
C PRO A 37 3.91 -5.44 5.75
N VAL A 38 2.99 -5.95 4.92
CA VAL A 38 3.20 -6.21 3.50
C VAL A 38 2.92 -4.91 2.75
N ILE A 39 3.96 -4.36 2.10
CA ILE A 39 3.89 -3.12 1.33
C ILE A 39 3.67 -3.47 -0.13
N VAL A 40 2.69 -2.82 -0.76
CA VAL A 40 2.50 -2.87 -2.21
C VAL A 40 2.33 -1.45 -2.75
N ASP A 41 3.24 -1.04 -3.61
CA ASP A 41 3.14 0.21 -4.37
C ASP A 41 2.91 -0.13 -5.84
N GLU A 42 1.68 0.04 -6.33
CA GLU A 42 1.30 -0.33 -7.70
C GLU A 42 1.92 0.56 -8.78
N THR A 43 2.64 1.61 -8.38
CA THR A 43 3.54 2.35 -9.28
C THR A 43 4.81 1.57 -9.62
N LEU A 44 5.17 0.56 -8.80
CA LEU A 44 6.37 -0.28 -8.95
C LEU A 44 6.01 -1.73 -9.29
N GLU A 45 5.03 -2.31 -8.59
CA GLU A 45 4.61 -3.69 -8.76
C GLU A 45 3.12 -3.88 -8.48
N THR A 46 2.44 -4.66 -9.32
CA THR A 46 1.01 -4.93 -9.16
C THR A 46 0.74 -5.81 -7.94
N LEU A 47 -0.35 -5.53 -7.23
CA LEU A 47 -0.84 -6.40 -6.17
C LEU A 47 -1.13 -7.81 -6.71
N VAL A 48 -0.74 -8.85 -5.96
CA VAL A 48 -1.16 -10.25 -6.17
C VAL A 48 -2.31 -10.55 -5.18
N PRO A 49 -3.59 -10.52 -5.58
CA PRO A 49 -4.72 -10.57 -4.66
C PRO A 49 -4.79 -11.87 -3.84
N GLU A 50 -4.27 -12.97 -4.38
CA GLU A 50 -4.24 -14.29 -3.75
C GLU A 50 -3.37 -14.33 -2.47
N THR A 51 -2.56 -13.29 -2.24
CA THR A 51 -1.76 -13.14 -1.01
C THR A 51 -2.57 -12.65 0.19
N ILE A 52 -3.80 -12.16 -0.03
CA ILE A 52 -4.69 -11.64 1.00
C ILE A 52 -5.62 -12.77 1.47
N ALA A 53 -5.60 -13.07 2.77
CA ALA A 53 -6.40 -14.14 3.37
C ALA A 53 -7.50 -13.61 4.30
N PRO A 54 -8.57 -14.40 4.57
CA PRO A 54 -9.56 -14.05 5.59
C PRO A 54 -8.90 -13.75 6.95
N GLY A 55 -9.27 -12.61 7.54
CA GLY A 55 -8.71 -12.14 8.80
C GLY A 55 -7.44 -11.29 8.67
N ASP A 56 -6.99 -10.99 7.45
CA ASP A 56 -5.98 -9.95 7.21
C ASP A 56 -6.62 -8.54 7.24
N ILE A 57 -5.79 -7.53 7.49
CA ILE A 57 -6.16 -6.12 7.44
C ILE A 57 -5.57 -5.50 6.17
N VAL A 58 -6.37 -4.74 5.44
CA VAL A 58 -5.94 -4.06 4.22
C VAL A 58 -6.15 -2.55 4.36
N GLY A 59 -5.07 -1.79 4.34
CA GLY A 59 -5.07 -0.32 4.28
C GLY A 59 -4.82 0.13 2.84
N ILE A 60 -5.70 0.98 2.30
CA ILE A 60 -5.63 1.47 0.92
C ILE A 60 -5.46 2.99 0.92
N GLY A 61 -4.40 3.48 0.27
CA GLY A 61 -4.08 4.90 0.16
C GLY A 61 -4.84 5.58 -0.97
N ILE A 62 -5.96 6.23 -0.65
CA ILE A 62 -6.74 6.97 -1.64
C ILE A 62 -6.36 8.46 -1.63
N HIS A 63 -6.07 9.01 -2.80
CA HIS A 63 -5.81 10.43 -3.00
C HIS A 63 -6.43 10.93 -4.31
N THR A 64 -6.36 12.23 -4.55
CA THR A 64 -6.98 12.88 -5.72
C THR A 64 -6.54 12.36 -7.08
N GLY A 65 -5.43 11.61 -7.14
CA GLY A 65 -4.87 11.07 -8.38
C GLY A 65 -5.32 9.64 -8.70
N ASN A 66 -5.80 8.87 -7.70
CA ASN A 66 -6.25 7.49 -7.88
C ASN A 66 -7.74 7.30 -7.51
N ALA A 67 -8.41 8.33 -6.99
CA ALA A 67 -9.85 8.36 -6.76
C ALA A 67 -10.60 8.68 -8.08
N LEU A 68 -10.73 7.67 -8.94
CA LEU A 68 -11.45 7.75 -10.21
C LEU A 68 -12.98 7.63 -10.00
N ARG A 69 -13.77 8.08 -10.99
CA ARG A 69 -15.25 8.02 -10.98
C ARG A 69 -15.76 6.69 -11.49
#